data_AF-A0A1H8Y9U3-F1
#
_entry.id   AF-A0A1H8Y9U3-F1
#
_cell.length_a   1.000
_cell.length_b   1.000
_cell.length_c   1.000
_cell.angle_alpha   90.00
_cell.angle_beta   90.00
_cell.angle_gamma   90.00
#
_symmetry.space_group_name_H-M   'P 1'
#
loop_
_entity.id
_entity.type
_entity.pdbx_description
1 polymer ?
#
loop_
_entity_poly.entity_id
_entity_poly.type
_entity_poly.pdbx_seq_one_letter_code
_entity_poly.pdbx_strand_id
1 'polypeptide(L)'
;MLAPVTLTAVCFEIEGASPAEHTALLEALVADNTALLGPVRIGGRPGIRACVTNHRTTSGDIDLILRRLRGVSVPAAAVTPGRAR
;
A
#
# COMPACT_ATOMS: atom_id res chain seq x y z
N MET A 1 2.79 -2.57 -10.05
CA MET A 1 1.65 -1.68 -10.37
C MET A 1 0.48 -2.55 -10.82
N LEU A 2 -0.72 -2.36 -10.27
CA LEU A 2 -1.83 -3.30 -10.43
C LEU A 2 -2.76 -2.98 -11.62
N ALA A 3 -2.78 -1.74 -12.09
CA ALA A 3 -3.57 -1.28 -13.24
C ALA A 3 -2.89 -0.07 -13.91
N PRO A 4 -3.12 0.18 -15.22
CA PRO A 4 -2.65 1.39 -15.90
C PRO A 4 -3.18 2.67 -15.23
N VAL A 5 -2.33 3.67 -15.04
CA VAL A 5 -2.72 4.96 -14.44
C VAL A 5 -3.24 5.87 -15.53
N THR A 6 -4.56 6.00 -15.62
CA THR A 6 -5.22 6.89 -16.58
C THR A 6 -5.57 8.26 -15.98
N LEU A 7 -5.52 8.38 -14.65
CA LEU A 7 -5.95 9.54 -13.86
C LEU A 7 -5.10 9.65 -12.56
N THR A 8 -5.63 10.27 -11.51
CA THR A 8 -4.95 10.55 -10.23
C THR A 8 -4.85 9.35 -9.27
N ALA A 9 -5.40 8.20 -9.65
CA ALA A 9 -5.43 7.01 -8.81
C ALA A 9 -4.36 5.99 -9.24
N VAL A 10 -3.51 5.60 -8.30
CA VAL A 10 -2.49 4.58 -8.49
C VAL A 10 -2.81 3.39 -7.60
N CYS A 11 -2.88 2.20 -8.22
CA CYS A 11 -3.07 0.94 -7.51
C CYS A 11 -1.77 0.15 -7.51
N PHE A 12 -1.30 -0.26 -6.34
CA PHE A 12 -0.07 -1.01 -6.17
C PHE A 12 -0.21 -2.03 -5.04
N GLU A 13 0.68 -3.01 -5.03
CA GLU A 13 0.83 -3.96 -3.94
C GLU A 13 2.25 -3.81 -3.37
N ILE A 14 2.42 -4.21 -2.12
CA ILE A 14 3.76 -4.38 -1.53
C ILE A 14 4.12 -5.84 -1.70
N GLU A 15 5.22 -6.07 -2.40
CA GLU A 15 5.72 -7.42 -2.66
C GLU A 15 6.01 -8.14 -1.35
N GLY A 16 5.53 -9.38 -1.23
CA GLY A 16 5.69 -10.20 -0.02
C GLY A 16 4.72 -9.88 1.11
N ALA A 17 3.91 -8.81 1.02
CA ALA A 17 2.94 -8.48 2.05
C ALA A 17 1.57 -9.16 1.79
N SER A 18 1.02 -9.76 2.85
CA SER A 18 -0.30 -10.36 2.88
C SER A 18 -1.41 -9.29 2.95
N PRO A 19 -2.68 -9.65 2.66
CA PRO A 19 -3.79 -8.71 2.76
C PRO A 19 -3.93 -8.07 4.15
N ALA A 20 -3.66 -8.83 5.22
CA ALA A 20 -3.72 -8.31 6.58
C ALA A 20 -2.61 -7.29 6.85
N GLU A 21 -1.44 -7.51 6.26
CA GLU A 21 -0.30 -6.60 6.36
C GLU A 21 -0.56 -5.31 5.58
N HIS A 22 -1.22 -5.37 4.41
CA HIS A 22 -1.70 -4.18 3.71
C HIS A 22 -2.68 -3.38 4.58
N THR A 23 -3.64 -4.03 5.23
CA THR A 23 -4.57 -3.35 6.15
C THR A 23 -3.85 -2.68 7.31
N ALA A 24 -2.94 -3.39 7.99
CA ALA A 24 -2.17 -2.84 9.10
C ALA A 24 -1.33 -1.62 8.70
N LEU A 25 -0.75 -1.65 7.50
CA LEU A 25 -0.01 -0.50 6.95
C LEU A 25 -0.91 0.71 6.72
N LEU A 26 -2.12 0.50 6.19
CA LEU A 26 -3.09 1.58 5.99
C LEU A 26 -3.53 2.19 7.32
N GLU A 27 -3.80 1.36 8.33
CA GLU A 27 -4.14 1.80 9.68
C GLU A 27 -3.00 2.60 10.33
N ALA A 28 -1.75 2.15 10.17
CA ALA A 28 -0.57 2.85 10.68
C ALA A 28 -0.41 4.25 10.07
N LEU A 29 -0.59 4.37 8.74
CA LEU A 29 -0.52 5.66 8.03
C LEU A 29 -1.62 6.64 8.46
N VAL A 30 -2.79 6.13 8.84
CA VAL A 30 -3.88 6.95 9.37
C VAL A 30 -3.58 7.36 10.81
N ALA A 31 -3.12 6.43 11.64
CA ALA A 31 -2.81 6.67 13.05
C ALA A 31 -1.70 7.71 13.23
N ASP A 32 -0.68 7.71 12.37
CA ASP A 32 0.42 8.68 12.43
C ASP A 32 0.16 9.97 11.61
N ASN A 33 -1.03 10.10 11.01
CA ASN A 33 -1.45 11.21 10.15
C ASN A 33 -0.56 11.42 8.91
N THR A 34 0.17 10.40 8.45
CA THR A 34 0.97 10.50 7.22
C THR A 34 0.07 10.57 5.99
N ALA A 35 -0.90 9.66 5.87
CA ALA A 35 -1.76 9.60 4.69
C ALA A 35 -3.02 8.76 4.93
N LEU A 36 -4.09 9.13 4.22
CA LEU A 36 -5.31 8.32 4.09
C LEU A 36 -5.30 7.65 2.72
N LEU A 37 -4.85 6.39 2.68
CA LEU A 37 -4.91 5.53 1.48
C LEU A 37 -6.02 4.49 1.66
N GLY A 38 -6.44 3.84 0.56
CA GLY A 38 -7.54 2.86 0.61
C GLY A 38 -7.11 1.46 0.19
N PRO A 39 -7.76 0.40 0.71
CA PRO A 39 -7.58 -0.95 0.18
C PRO A 39 -8.22 -1.07 -1.21
N VAL A 40 -7.68 -1.96 -2.05
CA VAL A 40 -8.26 -2.28 -3.36
C VAL A 40 -8.06 -3.76 -3.69
N ARG A 41 -8.96 -4.31 -4.50
CA ARG A 41 -8.78 -5.64 -5.12
C ARG A 41 -8.88 -5.50 -6.63
N ILE A 42 -7.80 -5.83 -7.35
CA ILE A 42 -7.75 -5.80 -8.81
C ILE A 42 -7.49 -7.22 -9.32
N GLY A 43 -8.44 -7.78 -10.06
CA GLY A 43 -8.33 -9.17 -10.56
C GLY A 43 -8.17 -10.21 -9.44
N GLY A 44 -8.78 -9.97 -8.27
CA GLY A 44 -8.64 -10.84 -7.10
C GLY A 44 -7.37 -10.63 -6.27
N ARG A 45 -6.42 -9.80 -6.72
CA ARG A 45 -5.20 -9.47 -5.96
C ARG A 45 -5.46 -8.30 -5.00
N PRO A 46 -5.19 -8.44 -3.69
CA PRO A 46 -5.28 -7.34 -2.74
C PRO A 46 -4.15 -6.33 -2.97
N GLY A 47 -4.41 -5.07 -2.63
CA GLY A 47 -3.40 -4.02 -2.69
C GLY A 47 -3.90 -2.72 -2.09
N ILE A 48 -3.17 -1.67 -2.39
CA ILE A 48 -3.39 -0.30 -1.92
C ILE A 48 -3.71 0.59 -3.10
N ARG A 49 -4.67 1.49 -2.91
CA ARG A 49 -5.03 2.58 -3.81
C ARG A 49 -4.65 3.91 -3.17
N ALA A 50 -3.79 4.64 -3.85
CA ALA A 50 -3.49 6.04 -3.56
C ALA A 50 -4.21 6.93 -4.57
N CYS A 51 -5.07 7.84 -4.08
CA CYS A 51 -5.75 8.84 -4.89
C CYS A 51 -5.13 10.21 -4.60
N VAL A 52 -4.33 10.74 -5.52
CA VAL A 52 -3.65 12.03 -5.37
C VAL A 52 -4.52 13.12 -6.01
N THR A 53 -5.53 13.60 -5.28
CA THR A 53 -6.49 14.60 -5.77
C THR A 53 -6.25 16.01 -5.22
N ASN A 54 -5.48 16.13 -4.15
CA ASN A 54 -5.18 17.41 -3.54
C ASN A 54 -4.08 18.14 -4.33
N HIS A 55 -4.40 19.31 -4.89
CA HIS A 55 -3.48 20.13 -5.68
C HIS A 55 -2.28 20.66 -4.87
N ARG A 56 -2.35 20.62 -3.53
CA ARG A 56 -1.24 21.00 -2.64
C ARG A 56 -0.25 19.85 -2.40
N THR A 57 -0.58 18.62 -2.78
CA THR A 57 0.31 17.48 -2.62
C THR A 57 1.52 17.63 -3.53
N THR A 58 2.70 17.59 -2.92
CA THR A 58 4.00 17.71 -3.59
C THR A 58 4.67 16.34 -3.71
N SER A 59 5.73 16.26 -4.51
CA SER A 59 6.56 15.05 -4.55
C SER A 59 7.15 14.69 -3.18
N GLY A 60 7.46 15.68 -2.34
CA GLY A 60 7.98 15.44 -0.99
C GLY A 60 6.98 14.72 -0.06
N ASP A 61 5.69 14.99 -0.23
CA ASP A 61 4.63 14.28 0.49
C ASP A 61 4.54 12.82 0.02
N ILE A 62 4.67 12.58 -1.29
CA ILE A 62 4.71 11.23 -1.85
C ILE A 62 5.95 10.47 -1.35
N ASP A 63 7.11 11.12 -1.29
CA ASP A 63 8.34 10.52 -0.77
C ASP A 63 8.24 10.18 0.71
N LEU A 64 7.51 10.98 1.51
CA LEU A 64 7.21 10.65 2.90
C LEU A 64 6.37 9.37 3.00
N ILE A 65 5.30 9.27 2.19
CA ILE A 65 4.44 8.07 2.15
C ILE A 65 5.26 6.84 1.75
N LEU A 66 6.08 6.93 0.70
CA LEU A 66 6.92 5.82 0.25
C LEU A 66 7.93 5.38 1.31
N ARG A 67 8.56 6.32 2.03
CA ARG A 67 9.45 5.99 3.14
C ARG A 67 8.72 5.29 4.28
N ARG A 68 7.49 5.70 4.62
CA ARG A 68 6.69 5.02 5.63
C ARG A 68 6.29 3.62 5.20
N LEU A 69 5.82 3.45 3.97
CA LEU A 69 5.48 2.14 3.41
C LEU A 69 6.68 1.17 3.37
N ARG A 70 7.91 1.69 3.18
CA ARG A 70 9.16 0.90 3.24
C ARG A 70 9.68 0.67 4.66
N GLY A 71 9.45 1.62 5.56
CA GLY A 71 9.97 1.64 6.93
C GLY A 71 9.10 0.93 7.95
N VAL A 72 7.82 0.72 7.64
CA VAL A 72 6.96 -0.18 8.44
C VAL A 72 7.35 -1.61 8.08
N SER A 73 8.35 -2.13 8.78
CA SER A 73 8.61 -3.56 8.81
C SER A 73 7.40 -4.24 9.43
N VAL A 74 6.65 -4.97 8.63
CA VAL A 74 5.63 -5.86 9.17
C VAL A 74 6.37 -7.02 9.84
N PRO A 75 6.06 -7.40 11.09
CA PRO A 75 6.73 -8.51 11.72
C PRO A 75 6.51 -9.76 10.88
N ALA A 76 7.60 -10.33 10.37
CA ALA A 76 7.61 -11.54 9.56
C ALA A 76 7.11 -12.74 10.37
N ALA A 77 5.79 -12.92 10.41
CA ALA A 77 5.17 -14.09 11.00
C ALA A 77 5.02 -15.19 9.93
N ALA A 78 5.97 -16.12 9.95
CA ALA A 78 5.93 -17.47 9.37
C ALA A 78 5.54 -17.57 7.88
N VAL A 79 6.52 -17.34 6.99
CA VAL A 79 6.60 -18.06 5.71
C VAL A 79 6.54 -19.56 6.02
N THR A 80 5.38 -20.17 5.80
CA THR A 80 5.27 -21.61 5.60
C THR A 80 5.40 -21.83 4.11
N PRO A 81 6.35 -22.65 3.61
CA PRO A 81 6.46 -22.91 2.19
C PRO A 81 5.21 -23.66 1.72
N GLY A 82 4.32 -22.95 1.03
CA GLY A 82 3.12 -23.49 0.41
C GLY A 82 3.49 -24.52 -0.64
N ARG A 83 3.21 -25.78 -0.33
CA ARG A 83 3.44 -26.95 -1.18
C ARG A 83 2.58 -26.84 -2.44
N ALA A 84 3.21 -27.00 -3.60
CA ALA A 84 2.55 -27.11 -4.90
C ALA A 84 1.54 -28.27 -4.94
N ARG A 85 0.33 -27.99 -5.43
CA ARG A 85 -0.48 -28.96 -6.18
C ARG A 85 -1.52 -28.28 -7.04
#